data_AF-A0A9N9NPJ4-F1
#
_entry.id   AF-A0A9N9NPJ4-F1
#
_cell.length_a   1.000
_cell.length_b   1.000
_cell.length_c   1.000
_cell.angle_alpha   90.00
_cell.angle_beta   90.00
_cell.angle_gamma   90.00
#
_symmetry.space_group_name_H-M   'P 1'
#
loop_
_entity.id
_entity.type
_entity.pdbx_description
1 polymer ?
#
loop_
_entity_poly.entity_id
_entity_poly.type
_entity_poly.pdbx_seq_one_letter_code
_entity_poly.pdbx_strand_id
1 'polypeptide(L)'
;ASAVDCDLPEAIIWQVIVQEVAGRCISSMKSSSAKILRQCHVDWMISCNNPTPLEFFRFIQPTHKSRAFEKYRKTLEQAINFCEDSNKQLKLRNLRETVNYNSDWELWLVEKKARSIRDEVHETNVKVHQELNTLVRNGGRQKQNNENADDEE
;
A
#
# COMPACT_ATOMS: atom_id res chain seq x y z
N ALA A 1 33.90 15.84 17.37
CA ALA A 1 32.67 16.49 16.89
C ALA A 1 31.71 15.38 16.48
N SER A 2 30.56 15.31 17.16
CA SER A 2 29.43 14.42 16.85
C SER A 2 28.57 15.07 15.77
N ALA A 3 28.08 14.29 14.80
CA ALA A 3 26.76 14.43 14.19
C ALA A 3 26.50 13.26 13.22
N VAL A 4 25.80 12.21 13.66
CA VAL A 4 24.39 11.87 13.44
C VAL A 4 24.14 11.12 12.11
N ASP A 5 23.72 9.87 12.29
CA ASP A 5 22.99 9.02 11.36
C ASP A 5 21.93 9.78 10.54
N CYS A 6 21.85 9.44 9.25
CA CYS A 6 20.62 9.60 8.48
C CYS A 6 20.39 8.31 7.70
N ASP A 7 19.42 7.55 8.21
CA ASP A 7 18.77 6.40 7.61
C ASP A 7 18.56 6.54 6.11
N LEU A 8 19.05 5.54 5.36
CA LEU A 8 18.53 5.23 4.03
C LEU A 8 17.31 4.30 4.15
N PRO A 9 16.36 4.40 3.21
CA PRO A 9 14.96 4.55 3.55
C PRO A 9 14.19 3.23 3.56
N GLU A 10 13.17 3.17 4.42
CA GLU A 10 12.13 2.11 4.50
C GLU A 10 11.52 1.71 3.14
N ALA A 11 11.70 2.51 2.09
CA ALA A 11 11.28 2.24 0.73
C ALA A 11 11.85 0.95 0.12
N ILE A 12 13.07 0.52 0.51
CA ILE A 12 13.68 -0.71 -0.03
C ILE A 12 13.04 -1.95 0.60
N ILE A 13 12.68 -1.89 1.89
CA ILE A 13 12.06 -3.02 2.61
C ILE A 13 10.67 -3.30 2.06
N TRP A 14 9.88 -2.26 1.74
CA TRP A 14 8.59 -2.44 1.10
C TRP A 14 8.69 -2.96 -0.34
N GLN A 15 9.72 -2.57 -1.10
CA GLN A 15 9.92 -3.09 -2.47
C GLN A 15 10.27 -4.59 -2.47
N VAL A 16 11.06 -5.06 -1.50
CA VAL A 16 11.45 -6.47 -1.36
C VAL A 16 10.26 -7.32 -0.88
N ILE A 17 9.47 -6.85 0.10
CA ILE A 17 8.28 -7.58 0.58
C ILE A 17 7.23 -7.71 -0.54
N VAL A 18 7.03 -6.66 -1.34
CA VAL A 18 6.08 -6.71 -2.46
C VAL A 18 6.53 -7.71 -3.53
N GLN A 19 7.85 -7.84 -3.79
CA GLN A 19 8.36 -8.82 -4.76
C GLN A 19 8.35 -10.26 -4.21
N GLU A 20 8.60 -10.47 -2.93
CA GLU A 20 8.64 -11.82 -2.34
C GLU A 20 7.25 -12.42 -2.14
N VAL A 21 6.24 -11.59 -1.87
CA VAL A 21 4.82 -12.00 -1.83
C VAL A 21 4.26 -12.19 -3.26
N ALA A 22 4.67 -11.36 -4.23
CA ALA A 22 4.25 -11.51 -5.62
C ALA A 22 4.89 -12.71 -6.35
N GLY A 23 6.12 -13.10 -5.97
CA GLY A 23 6.89 -14.17 -6.60
C GLY A 23 6.32 -15.59 -6.42
N ARG A 24 5.48 -15.84 -5.40
CA ARG A 24 4.84 -17.15 -5.19
C ARG A 24 3.61 -17.41 -6.05
N CYS A 25 3.14 -16.42 -6.81
CA CYS A 25 1.90 -16.55 -7.58
C CYS A 25 2.11 -17.07 -9.02
N ILE A 26 3.35 -17.29 -9.47
CA ILE A 26 3.66 -17.63 -10.87
C ILE A 26 3.95 -19.11 -11.03
N SER A 27 2.98 -19.97 -10.72
CA SER A 27 3.04 -21.39 -11.12
C SER A 27 1.67 -22.06 -11.20
N SER A 28 0.71 -21.53 -11.96
CA SER A 28 -0.34 -22.40 -12.53
C SER A 28 -1.14 -21.76 -13.65
N MET A 29 -1.14 -22.44 -14.80
CA MET A 29 -1.73 -22.08 -16.07
C MET A 29 -3.28 -22.02 -16.03
N LYS A 30 -3.86 -21.10 -16.82
CA LYS A 30 -5.27 -21.08 -17.29
C LYS A 30 -6.35 -21.08 -16.20
N SER A 31 -6.22 -20.20 -15.21
CA SER A 31 -7.31 -19.89 -14.27
C SER A 31 -7.83 -18.48 -14.55
N SER A 32 -9.15 -18.25 -14.44
CA SER A 32 -9.69 -16.89 -14.54
C SER A 32 -9.04 -16.02 -13.45
N SER A 33 -8.62 -14.79 -13.78
CA SER A 33 -7.92 -13.88 -12.86
C SER A 33 -8.59 -13.79 -11.47
N ALA A 34 -9.93 -13.86 -11.44
CA ALA A 34 -10.71 -13.89 -10.20
C ALA A 34 -10.45 -15.11 -9.30
N LYS A 35 -10.17 -16.29 -9.86
CA LYS A 35 -9.81 -17.49 -9.08
C LYS A 35 -8.42 -17.33 -8.45
N ILE A 36 -7.45 -16.81 -9.22
CA ILE A 36 -6.09 -16.55 -8.74
C ILE A 36 -6.14 -15.56 -7.56
N LEU A 37 -6.88 -14.46 -7.72
CA LEU A 37 -7.01 -13.45 -6.67
C LEU A 37 -7.65 -14.03 -5.39
N ARG A 38 -8.66 -14.90 -5.53
CA ARG A 38 -9.25 -15.59 -4.37
C ARG A 38 -8.23 -16.47 -3.66
N GLN A 39 -7.43 -17.23 -4.40
CA GLN A 39 -6.38 -18.06 -3.82
C GLN A 39 -5.33 -17.21 -3.09
N CYS A 40 -4.90 -16.10 -3.70
CA CYS A 40 -3.97 -15.15 -3.06
C CYS A 40 -4.50 -14.64 -1.72
N HIS A 41 -5.79 -14.34 -1.61
CA HIS A 41 -6.38 -13.90 -0.35
C HIS A 41 -6.37 -15.00 0.73
N VAL A 42 -6.64 -16.25 0.34
CA VAL A 42 -6.61 -17.40 1.25
C VAL A 42 -5.18 -17.66 1.72
N ASP A 43 -4.23 -17.69 0.79
CA ASP A 43 -2.81 -17.92 1.09
C ASP A 43 -2.25 -16.82 1.99
N TRP A 44 -2.64 -15.55 1.74
CA TRP A 44 -2.32 -14.43 2.60
C TRP A 44 -2.88 -14.65 4.01
N MET A 45 -4.13 -15.10 4.14
CA MET A 45 -4.78 -15.29 5.44
C MET A 45 -4.15 -16.41 6.27
N ILE A 46 -3.69 -17.49 5.63
CA ILE A 46 -2.98 -18.61 6.28
C ILE A 46 -1.55 -18.21 6.66
N SER A 47 -0.91 -17.37 5.85
CA SER A 47 0.48 -16.95 6.05
C SER A 47 0.61 -15.77 7.02
N CYS A 48 -0.42 -14.95 7.17
CA CYS A 48 -0.43 -13.79 8.04
C CYS A 48 -0.43 -14.20 9.52
N ASN A 49 0.43 -13.56 10.33
CA ASN A 49 0.53 -13.82 11.76
C ASN A 49 -0.74 -13.43 12.52
N ASN A 50 -1.42 -12.36 12.09
CA ASN A 50 -2.63 -11.85 12.74
C ASN A 50 -3.61 -11.33 11.67
N PRO A 51 -4.39 -12.22 11.03
CA PRO A 51 -5.22 -11.87 9.88
C PRO A 51 -6.53 -11.18 10.30
N THR A 52 -6.45 -10.07 11.04
CA THR A 52 -7.64 -9.30 11.44
C THR A 52 -8.34 -8.69 10.22
N PRO A 53 -9.63 -8.32 10.33
CA PRO A 53 -10.31 -7.60 9.26
C PRO A 53 -9.59 -6.32 8.85
N LEU A 54 -9.02 -5.58 9.81
CA LEU A 54 -8.24 -4.38 9.53
C LEU A 54 -7.05 -4.68 8.61
N GLU A 55 -6.21 -5.66 8.96
CA GLU A 55 -5.06 -6.04 8.13
C GLU A 55 -5.50 -6.52 6.75
N PHE A 56 -6.60 -7.28 6.69
CA PHE A 56 -7.15 -7.73 5.42
C PHE A 56 -7.65 -6.56 4.56
N PHE A 57 -8.29 -5.54 5.16
CA PHE A 57 -8.74 -4.35 4.42
C PHE A 57 -7.57 -3.51 3.92
N ARG A 58 -6.46 -3.44 4.67
CA ARG A 58 -5.21 -2.83 4.19
C ARG A 58 -4.68 -3.58 2.97
N PHE A 59 -4.74 -4.91 2.98
CA PHE A 59 -4.28 -5.76 1.89
C PHE A 59 -5.15 -5.64 0.62
N ILE A 60 -6.47 -5.77 0.73
CA ILE A 60 -7.35 -5.79 -0.46
C ILE A 60 -7.85 -4.41 -0.90
N GLN A 61 -7.65 -3.37 -0.09
CA GLN A 61 -8.08 -1.99 -0.30
C GLN A 61 -9.53 -1.87 -0.82
N PRO A 62 -10.53 -2.32 -0.05
CA PRO A 62 -11.90 -2.40 -0.53
C PRO A 62 -12.52 -1.02 -0.79
N THR A 63 -13.64 -0.98 -1.53
CA THR A 63 -14.44 0.26 -1.73
C THR A 63 -15.69 0.28 -0.87
N HIS A 64 -16.35 -0.87 -0.70
CA HIS A 64 -17.66 -0.96 -0.04
C HIS A 64 -17.62 -1.85 1.19
N LYS A 65 -18.15 -1.35 2.31
CA LYS A 65 -18.19 -2.00 3.62
C LYS A 65 -18.76 -3.42 3.58
N SER A 66 -19.99 -3.57 3.07
CA SER A 66 -20.67 -4.86 3.00
C SER A 66 -19.90 -5.90 2.18
N ARG A 67 -19.33 -5.49 1.04
CA ARG A 67 -18.51 -6.35 0.19
C ARG A 67 -17.19 -6.73 0.87
N ALA A 68 -16.58 -5.82 1.63
CA ALA A 68 -15.36 -6.10 2.38
C ALA A 68 -15.61 -7.16 3.46
N PHE A 69 -16.70 -7.01 4.22
CA PHE A 69 -17.07 -7.93 5.29
C PHE A 69 -17.35 -9.32 4.76
N GLU A 70 -18.15 -9.41 3.70
CA GLU A 70 -18.47 -10.67 3.07
C GLU A 70 -17.23 -11.34 2.46
N LYS A 71 -16.34 -10.56 1.84
CA LYS A 71 -15.09 -11.08 1.28
C LYS A 71 -14.17 -11.61 2.38
N TYR A 72 -14.01 -10.89 3.49
CA TYR A 72 -13.24 -11.39 4.64
C TYR A 72 -13.83 -12.68 5.18
N ARG A 73 -15.14 -12.71 5.47
CA ARG A 73 -15.82 -13.89 6.02
C ARG A 73 -15.61 -15.12 5.15
N LYS A 74 -15.81 -14.99 3.84
CA LYS A 74 -15.59 -16.09 2.88
C LYS A 74 -14.14 -16.54 2.82
N THR A 75 -13.20 -15.60 2.82
CA THR A 75 -11.77 -15.91 2.80
C THR A 75 -11.36 -16.63 4.09
N LEU A 76 -11.87 -16.19 5.25
CA LEU A 76 -11.61 -16.81 6.54
C LEU A 76 -12.15 -18.23 6.60
N GLU A 77 -13.38 -18.47 6.14
CA GLU A 77 -13.95 -19.80 6.10
C GLU A 77 -13.14 -20.73 5.19
N GLN A 78 -12.69 -20.23 4.03
CA GLN A 78 -11.80 -20.97 3.14
C GLN A 78 -10.46 -21.26 3.80
N ALA A 79 -9.84 -20.26 4.44
CA ALA A 79 -8.56 -20.43 5.14
C ALA A 79 -8.66 -21.45 6.26
N ILE A 80 -9.75 -21.45 7.05
CA ILE A 80 -10.00 -22.47 8.08
C ILE A 80 -10.04 -23.87 7.45
N ASN A 81 -10.72 -24.02 6.31
CA ASN A 81 -10.88 -25.33 5.65
C ASN A 81 -9.60 -25.82 4.95
N PHE A 82 -8.75 -24.91 4.47
CA PHE A 82 -7.51 -25.26 3.76
C PHE A 82 -6.25 -25.26 4.63
N CYS A 83 -6.31 -24.71 5.85
CA CYS A 83 -5.16 -24.68 6.76
C CYS A 83 -4.89 -26.08 7.33
N GLU A 84 -3.73 -26.65 6.99
CA GLU A 84 -3.26 -27.94 7.50
C GLU A 84 -2.71 -27.87 8.94
N ASP A 85 -2.21 -26.70 9.35
CA ASP A 85 -1.67 -26.47 10.68
C ASP A 85 -2.81 -26.30 11.69
N SER A 86 -2.98 -27.30 12.57
CA SER A 86 -4.04 -27.33 13.59
C SER A 86 -4.00 -26.12 14.54
N ASN A 87 -2.83 -25.61 14.88
CA ASN A 87 -2.71 -24.46 15.80
C ASN A 87 -3.15 -23.17 15.09
N LYS A 88 -2.73 -22.97 13.84
CA LYS A 88 -3.18 -21.84 13.03
C LYS A 88 -4.67 -21.93 12.73
N GLN A 89 -5.17 -23.10 12.38
CA GLN A 89 -6.59 -23.33 12.14
C GLN A 89 -7.42 -22.98 13.38
N LEU A 90 -6.99 -23.37 14.59
CA LEU A 90 -7.67 -22.99 15.83
C LEU A 90 -7.69 -21.47 16.04
N LYS A 91 -6.56 -20.79 15.80
CA LYS A 91 -6.50 -19.31 15.86
C LYS A 91 -7.48 -18.65 14.89
N LEU A 92 -7.59 -19.15 13.66
CA LEU A 92 -8.53 -18.64 12.66
C LEU A 92 -9.99 -18.87 13.09
N ARG A 93 -10.30 -20.01 13.73
CA ARG A 93 -11.64 -20.29 14.29
C ARG A 93 -11.99 -19.33 15.44
N ASN A 94 -11.06 -19.11 16.37
CA ASN A 94 -11.25 -18.17 17.47
C ASN A 94 -11.47 -16.74 16.94
N LEU A 95 -10.68 -16.34 15.94
CA LEU A 95 -10.83 -15.04 15.29
C LEU A 95 -12.23 -14.87 14.71
N ARG A 96 -12.79 -15.91 14.06
CA ARG A 96 -14.15 -15.87 13.50
C ARG A 96 -15.20 -15.46 14.54
N GLU A 97 -15.02 -15.85 15.80
CA GLU A 97 -15.95 -15.57 16.91
C GLU A 97 -15.72 -14.19 17.54
N THR A 98 -14.48 -13.71 17.57
CA THR A 98 -14.10 -12.46 18.25
C THR A 98 -14.05 -11.23 17.35
N VAL A 99 -14.25 -11.39 16.04
CA VAL A 99 -14.11 -10.29 15.07
C VAL A 99 -15.16 -9.19 15.27
N ASN A 100 -14.68 -7.94 15.39
CA ASN A 100 -15.51 -6.74 15.33
C ASN A 100 -15.29 -5.98 14.01
N TYR A 101 -16.04 -6.39 12.98
CA TYR A 101 -15.96 -5.82 11.64
C TYR A 101 -16.17 -4.29 11.59
N ASN A 102 -17.03 -3.75 12.44
CA ASN A 102 -17.37 -2.33 12.39
C ASN A 102 -16.21 -1.47 12.88
N SER A 103 -15.64 -1.83 14.03
CA SER A 103 -14.49 -1.09 14.59
C SER A 103 -13.31 -1.06 13.61
N ASP A 104 -12.98 -2.22 13.04
CA ASP A 104 -11.87 -2.34 12.08
C ASP A 104 -12.14 -1.57 10.78
N TRP A 105 -13.39 -1.50 10.32
CA TRP A 105 -13.76 -0.72 9.15
C TRP A 105 -13.60 0.78 9.36
N GLU A 106 -14.06 1.31 10.50
CA GLU A 106 -13.93 2.72 10.80
C GLU A 106 -12.45 3.12 10.94
N LEU A 107 -11.65 2.28 11.58
CA LEU A 107 -10.19 2.49 11.67
C LEU A 107 -9.53 2.48 10.29
N TRP A 108 -9.89 1.53 9.43
CA TRP A 108 -9.39 1.50 8.06
C TRP A 108 -9.81 2.71 7.22
N LEU A 109 -11.03 3.26 7.42
CA LEU A 109 -11.47 4.49 6.75
C LEU A 109 -10.62 5.69 7.15
N VAL A 110 -10.26 5.82 8.43
CA VAL A 110 -9.35 6.85 8.93
C VAL A 110 -7.99 6.73 8.25
N GLU A 111 -7.43 5.52 8.21
CA GLU A 111 -6.15 5.28 7.53
C GLU A 111 -6.19 5.58 6.03
N LYS A 112 -7.28 5.18 5.37
CA LYS A 112 -7.48 5.43 3.94
C LYS A 112 -7.56 6.93 3.66
N LYS A 113 -8.29 7.69 4.47
CA LYS A 113 -8.37 9.14 4.35
C LYS A 113 -7.01 9.80 4.59
N ALA A 114 -6.29 9.35 5.61
CA ALA A 114 -4.95 9.85 5.89
C ALA A 114 -3.96 9.58 4.74
N ARG A 115 -4.06 8.42 4.07
CA ARG A 115 -3.31 8.14 2.84
C ARG A 115 -3.66 9.13 1.72
N SER A 116 -4.95 9.31 1.41
CA SER A 116 -5.41 10.26 0.39
C SER A 116 -4.84 11.67 0.59
N ILE A 117 -4.94 12.19 1.83
CA ILE A 117 -4.42 13.52 2.15
C ILE A 117 -2.90 13.60 1.94
N ARG A 118 -2.16 12.57 2.34
CA ARG A 118 -0.70 12.54 2.12
C ARG A 118 -0.35 12.50 0.65
N ASP A 119 -1.08 11.73 -0.15
CA ASP A 119 -0.86 11.63 -1.59
C ASP A 119 -1.14 12.98 -2.27
N GLU A 120 -2.24 13.66 -1.90
CA GLU A 120 -2.59 15.01 -2.39
C GLU A 120 -1.53 16.07 -2.01
N VAL A 121 -1.04 16.03 -0.76
CA VAL A 121 0.04 16.92 -0.30
C VAL A 121 1.33 16.65 -1.06
N HIS A 122 1.67 15.37 -1.28
CA HIS A 122 2.85 15.00 -2.05
C HIS A 122 2.75 15.48 -3.50
N GLU A 123 1.62 15.26 -4.15
CA GLU A 123 1.36 15.73 -5.52
C GLU A 123 1.48 17.25 -5.63
N THR A 124 0.88 17.98 -4.69
CA THR A 124 0.95 19.45 -4.65
C THR A 124 2.39 19.92 -4.46
N ASN A 125 3.14 19.31 -3.53
CA ASN A 125 4.54 19.65 -3.30
C ASN A 125 5.40 19.40 -4.55
N VAL A 126 5.21 18.26 -5.22
CA VAL A 126 5.89 17.96 -6.48
C VAL A 126 5.60 19.03 -7.53
N LYS A 127 4.34 19.43 -7.68
CA LYS A 127 3.92 20.48 -8.63
C LYS A 127 4.56 21.83 -8.32
N VAL A 128 4.53 22.27 -7.05
CA VAL A 128 5.16 23.53 -6.62
C VAL A 128 6.66 23.52 -6.91
N HIS A 129 7.36 22.41 -6.61
CA HIS A 129 8.78 22.29 -6.92
C HIS A 129 9.06 22.35 -8.42
N GLN A 130 8.20 21.73 -9.26
CA GLN A 130 8.32 21.81 -10.71
C GLN A 130 8.12 23.24 -11.24
N GLU A 131 7.12 23.97 -10.72
CA GLU A 131 6.84 25.36 -11.07
C GLU A 131 8.01 26.28 -10.66
N LEU A 132 8.49 26.16 -9.42
CA LEU A 132 9.64 26.91 -8.92
C LEU A 132 10.91 26.66 -9.76
N ASN A 133 11.22 25.39 -10.03
CA ASN A 133 12.39 25.05 -10.85
C ASN A 133 12.28 25.62 -12.27
N THR A 134 11.07 25.66 -12.83
CA THR A 134 10.82 26.27 -14.15
C THR A 134 11.01 27.78 -14.11
N LEU A 135 10.50 28.45 -13.07
CA LEU A 135 10.67 29.90 -12.88
C LEU A 135 12.15 30.27 -12.69
N VAL A 136 12.88 29.56 -11.84
CA VAL A 136 14.32 29.78 -11.62
C VAL A 136 15.11 29.59 -12.91
N ARG A 137 14.81 28.54 -13.68
CA ARG A 137 15.47 28.31 -14.98
C ARG A 137 15.17 29.42 -15.99
N ASN A 138 13.93 29.92 -16.03
CA ASN A 138 13.53 30.97 -16.95
C ASN A 138 14.08 32.35 -16.55
N GLY A 139 14.11 32.65 -15.24
CA GLY A 139 14.71 33.89 -14.71
C GLY A 139 16.24 33.93 -14.89
N GLY A 140 16.93 32.79 -14.80
CA GLY A 140 18.35 32.70 -15.14
C GLY A 140 18.65 32.98 -16.61
N ARG A 141 17.75 32.59 -17.52
CA ARG A 141 17.87 32.87 -18.97
C ARG A 141 17.64 34.33 -19.33
N GLN A 142 16.71 35.01 -18.65
CA GLN A 142 16.47 36.44 -18.89
C GLN A 142 17.65 37.32 -18.45
N LYS A 143 18.38 36.92 -17.40
CA LYS A 143 19.56 37.66 -16.94
C LYS A 143 20.73 37.59 -17.94
N GLN A 144 20.99 36.42 -18.53
CA GLN A 144 22.05 36.23 -19.52
C GLN A 144 21.79 36.97 -20.85
N ASN A 145 20.52 37.20 -21.21
CA ASN A 145 20.20 37.92 -22.45
C ASN A 145 20.36 39.44 -22.32
N ASN A 146 20.29 39.99 -21.10
CA ASN A 146 20.47 41.44 -20.89
C ASN A 146 21.94 41.83 -20.71
N GLU A 147 22.80 40.93 -20.22
CA GLU A 147 24.25 41.22 -20.07
C GLU A 147 25.02 41.17 -21.40
N ASN A 148 24.48 40.53 -22.44
CA ASN A 148 25.09 40.48 -23.78
C ASN A 148 24.64 41.62 -24.72
N ALA A 149 23.75 42.51 -24.28
CA ALA A 149 23.20 43.58 -25.10
C ALA A 149 23.93 44.92 -24.92
N ASP A 150 24.91 44.98 -24.00
CA ASP A 150 25.63 46.21 -23.65
C ASP A 150 27.06 46.29 -24.25
N ASP A 151 27.46 45.33 -25.10
CA ASP A 151 28.81 45.24 -25.70
C ASP A 151 28.87 45.56 -27.22
N GLU A 152 27.77 46.03 -27.83
CA GLU A 152 27.76 46.53 -29.22
C GLU A 152 27.56 48.06 -29.26
N GLU A 153 28.64 48.81 -29.03
CA GLU A 153 28.78 50.24 -29.41
C GLU A 153 29.89 50.43 -30.46
#